data_AF-A0A1W2AT41-F1
#
_entry.id   AF-A0A1W2AT41-F1
#
_cell.length_a   1.000
_cell.length_b   1.000
_cell.length_c   1.000
_cell.angle_alpha   90.00
_cell.angle_beta   90.00
_cell.angle_gamma   90.00
#
_symmetry.space_group_name_H-M   'P 1'
#
loop_
_entity.id
_entity.type
_entity.pdbx_description
1 polymer ?
#
loop_
_entity_poly.entity_id
_entity_poly.type
_entity_poly.pdbx_seq_one_letter_code
_entity_poly.pdbx_strand_id
1 'polypeptide(L)' 'MSRTFHIGQSGLPDLPQMMLATIEALRALGGSAAIDELNDNITEREGVTETEQSYLMPNGRDQRLSYYLAWARTF' A
#
# COMPACT_ATOMS: atom_id res chain seq x y z
N MET A 1 15.93 0.66 4.76
CA MET A 1 14.90 1.43 5.47
C MET A 1 14.01 0.43 6.20
N SER A 2 13.53 0.76 7.39
CA SER A 2 12.61 -0.11 8.14
C SER A 2 11.22 0.00 7.53
N ARG A 3 10.54 -1.14 7.35
CA ARG A 3 9.15 -1.21 6.90
C ARG A 3 8.24 -0.41 7.85
N THR A 4 7.37 0.43 7.32
CA THR A 4 6.50 1.35 8.06
C THR A 4 5.14 0.73 8.39
N PHE A 5 4.60 -0.14 7.54
CA PHE A 5 3.31 -0.80 7.78
C PHE A 5 3.34 -2.30 7.50
N HIS A 6 2.47 -3.05 8.17
CA HIS A 6 2.22 -4.47 7.91
C HIS A 6 0.79 -4.71 7.45
N ILE A 7 0.61 -5.61 6.48
CA ILE A 7 -0.70 -6.01 5.98
C ILE A 7 -0.95 -7.49 6.27
N GLY A 8 -2.05 -7.78 6.95
CA GLY A 8 -2.50 -9.15 7.23
C GLY A 8 -3.70 -9.54 6.38
N GLN A 9 -4.04 -10.84 6.42
CA GLN A 9 -5.23 -11.40 5.76
C GLN A 9 -6.55 -10.83 6.31
N SER A 10 -6.54 -10.30 7.53
CA SER A 10 -7.69 -9.72 8.21
C SER A 10 -7.26 -8.50 9.05
N GLY A 11 -8.24 -7.81 9.62
CA GLY A 11 -8.01 -6.60 10.42
C GLY A 11 -7.81 -5.33 9.59
N LEU A 12 -7.65 -4.20 10.28
CA LEU A 12 -7.29 -2.92 9.66
C LEU A 12 -5.75 -2.78 9.72
N PRO A 13 -5.06 -2.52 8.60
CA PRO A 13 -3.63 -2.21 8.64
C PRO A 13 -3.39 -0.85 9.31
N ASP A 14 -2.13 -0.54 9.62
CA ASP A 14 -1.74 0.77 10.13
C ASP A 14 -1.88 1.84 9.04
N LEU A 15 -3.11 2.36 8.89
CA LEU A 15 -3.47 3.29 7.84
C LEU A 15 -2.65 4.59 7.88
N PRO A 16 -2.40 5.22 9.05
CA PRO A 16 -1.47 6.36 9.14
C PRO A 16 -0.07 6.07 8.56
N GLN A 17 0.48 4.87 8.81
CA GLN A 17 1.77 4.49 8.22
C GLN A 17 1.65 4.25 6.71
N MET A 18 0.55 3.68 6.22
CA MET A 18 0.30 3.57 4.78
C MET A 18 0.19 4.94 4.08
N MET A 19 -0.41 5.95 4.75
CA MET A 19 -0.44 7.33 4.26
C MET A 19 0.96 7.92 4.17
N LEU A 20 1.79 7.71 5.20
CA LEU A 20 3.20 8.13 5.18
C LEU A 20 3.95 7.47 4.02
N ALA A 21 3.85 6.15 3.88
CA ALA A 21 4.47 5.40 2.78
C ALA A 21 4.03 5.93 1.40
N THR A 22 2.75 6.29 1.26
CA THR A 22 2.20 6.88 0.03
C THR A 22 2.84 8.22 -0.30
N ILE A 23 2.97 9.13 0.66
CA ILE A 23 3.59 10.44 0.47
C ILE A 23 5.08 10.30 0.15
N GLU A 24 5.78 9.40 0.84
CA GLU A 24 7.20 9.15 0.60
C GLU A 24 7.47 8.53 -0.79
N ALA A 25 6.61 7.62 -1.24
CA ALA A 25 6.66 7.05 -2.58
C ALA A 25 6.39 8.12 -3.65
N LEU A 26 5.32 8.91 -3.47
CA LEU A 26 4.99 10.00 -4.39
C LEU A 26 6.13 11.02 -4.50
N ARG A 27 6.79 11.37 -3.38
CA ARG A 27 7.97 12.26 -3.39
C ARG A 27 9.13 11.67 -4.18
N ALA A 28 9.40 10.38 -4.05
CA ALA A 28 10.48 9.73 -4.79
C ALA A 28 10.19 9.64 -6.30
N LEU A 29 8.92 9.56 -6.69
CA LEU A 29 8.47 9.56 -8.09
C LEU A 29 8.39 10.98 -8.68
N GLY A 30 8.82 12.01 -7.96
CA GLY A 30 8.82 13.39 -8.47
C GLY A 30 7.52 14.17 -8.23
N GLY A 31 6.65 13.69 -7.34
CA GLY A 31 5.43 14.38 -6.90
C GLY A 31 4.18 14.06 -7.71
N SER A 32 4.29 13.22 -8.75
CA SER A 32 3.16 12.74 -9.55
C SER A 32 3.48 11.33 -10.06
N ALA A 33 2.47 10.45 -10.09
CA ALA A 33 2.62 9.08 -10.56
C ALA A 33 1.26 8.53 -11.03
N ALA A 34 1.29 7.53 -11.90
CA ALA A 34 0.11 6.68 -12.12
C ALA A 34 -0.19 5.86 -10.85
N ILE A 35 -1.44 5.44 -10.65
CA ILE A 35 -1.81 4.66 -9.45
C ILE A 35 -1.02 3.36 -9.36
N ASP A 36 -0.87 2.65 -10.47
CA ASP A 36 -0.14 1.37 -10.51
C ASP A 36 1.35 1.58 -10.21
N GLU A 37 1.97 2.58 -10.84
CA GLU A 37 3.36 2.98 -10.58
C GLU A 37 3.60 3.35 -9.10
N LEU A 38 2.67 4.09 -8.50
CA LEU A 38 2.74 4.46 -7.09
C LEU A 38 2.60 3.24 -6.18
N ASN A 39 1.65 2.34 -6.46
CA ASN A 39 1.45 1.13 -5.67
C ASN A 39 2.66 0.18 -5.77
N ASP A 40 3.23 0.05 -6.96
CA ASP A 40 4.43 -0.78 -7.20
C ASP A 40 5.62 -0.22 -6.41
N ASN A 41 5.83 1.09 -6.45
CA ASN A 41 6.89 1.74 -5.70
C ASN A 41 6.72 1.56 -4.18
N ILE A 42 5.50 1.69 -3.66
CA ILE A 42 5.21 1.45 -2.23
C ILE A 42 5.49 -0.01 -1.88
N THR A 43 5.03 -0.96 -2.69
CA THR A 43 5.22 -2.39 -2.49
C THR A 43 6.71 -2.76 -2.42
N GLU A 44 7.51 -2.25 -3.35
CA GLU A 44 8.95 -2.49 -3.40
C GLU A 44 9.67 -1.87 -2.18
N ARG A 45 9.38 -0.60 -1.85
CA ARG A 45 10.04 0.11 -0.75
C ARG A 45 9.74 -0.47 0.62
N GLU A 46 8.52 -0.93 0.82
CA GLU A 46 8.05 -1.52 2.07
C GLU A 46 8.37 -3.02 2.15
N GLY A 47 8.90 -3.61 1.08
CA GLY A 47 9.23 -5.04 1.02
C GLY A 47 7.99 -5.92 1.19
N VAL A 48 6.86 -5.51 0.62
CA VAL A 48 5.61 -6.28 0.70
C VAL A 48 5.72 -7.51 -0.20
N THR A 49 5.57 -8.68 0.39
CA THR A 49 5.75 -9.97 -0.31
C THR A 49 4.61 -10.28 -1.27
N GLU A 50 4.85 -11.15 -2.25
CA GLU A 50 3.79 -11.65 -3.16
C GLU A 50 2.63 -12.30 -2.40
N THR A 51 2.92 -13.00 -1.30
CA THR A 51 1.91 -13.59 -0.43
C THR A 51 1.02 -12.50 0.16
N GLU A 52 1.59 -11.42 0.67
CA GLU A 52 0.83 -10.29 1.22
C GLU A 52 0.03 -9.53 0.15
N GLN A 53 0.58 -9.38 -1.06
CA GLN A 53 -0.11 -8.77 -2.20
C GLN A 53 -1.31 -9.60 -2.66
N SER A 54 -1.25 -10.94 -2.49
CA SER A 54 -2.34 -11.84 -2.84
C SER A 54 -3.53 -11.82 -1.87
N TYR A 55 -3.42 -11.14 -0.72
CA TYR A 55 -4.51 -11.13 0.25
C TYR A 55 -5.75 -10.41 -0.30
N LEU A 56 -6.90 -11.06 -0.20
CA LEU A 56 -8.18 -10.56 -0.71
C LEU A 56 -9.05 -10.00 0.41
N MET A 57 -9.83 -8.96 0.07
CA MET A 57 -10.90 -8.47 0.93
C MET A 57 -11.94 -9.58 1.17
N PRO A 58 -12.77 -9.50 2.24
CA PRO A 58 -13.80 -10.51 2.52
C PRO A 58 -14.79 -10.75 1.37
N ASN A 59 -14.91 -9.80 0.43
CA ASN A 59 -15.72 -9.93 -0.78
C ASN A 59 -15.10 -10.85 -1.86
N GLY A 60 -13.85 -11.30 -1.67
CA GLY A 60 -13.12 -12.20 -2.57
C GLY A 60 -12.70 -11.59 -3.91
N ARG A 61 -12.85 -10.28 -4.11
CA ARG A 61 -12.61 -9.62 -5.41
C ARG A 61 -11.45 -8.64 -5.37
N ASP A 62 -11.38 -7.83 -4.33
CA ASP A 62 -10.40 -6.75 -4.26
C ASP A 62 -9.16 -7.19 -3.49
N GLN A 63 -7.97 -6.88 -4.02
CA GLN A 63 -6.73 -7.03 -3.27
C GLN A 63 -6.71 -6.04 -2.10
N ARG A 64 -6.39 -6.54 -0.89
CA ARG A 64 -6.42 -5.74 0.34
C ARG A 64 -5.44 -4.58 0.27
N LEU A 65 -4.24 -4.82 -0.23
CA LEU A 65 -3.21 -3.78 -0.34
C LEU A 65 -3.71 -2.61 -1.20
N SER A 66 -4.15 -2.90 -2.42
CA SER A 66 -4.66 -1.91 -3.37
C SER A 66 -5.88 -1.16 -2.82
N TYR A 67 -6.76 -1.85 -2.08
CA TYR A 67 -7.92 -1.25 -1.42
C TYR A 67 -7.52 -0.22 -0.36
N TYR A 68 -6.63 -0.58 0.57
CA TYR A 68 -6.20 0.35 1.64
C TYR A 68 -5.27 1.45 1.13
N LEU A 69 -4.46 1.19 0.09
CA LEU A 69 -3.70 2.25 -0.58
C LEU A 69 -4.62 3.27 -1.26
N ALA A 70 -5.78 2.86 -1.77
CA ALA A 70 -6.80 3.80 -2.28
C ALA A 70 -7.32 4.73 -1.18
N TRP A 71 -7.49 4.21 0.04
CA TRP A 71 -7.87 5.03 1.20
C TRP A 71 -6.74 5.95 1.62
N ALA A 72 -5.50 5.46 1.69
CA ALA A 72 -4.32 6.23 2.07
C ALA A 72 -4.02 7.40 1.12
N ARG A 73 -4.51 7.35 -0.13
CA ARG A 73 -4.42 8.47 -1.09
C ARG A 73 -5.54 9.50 -0.93
N THR A 74 -6.63 9.14 -0.26
CA THR A 74 -7.87 9.93 -0.20
C THR A 74 -8.01 10.70 1.12
N PHE A 75 -7.57 10.10 2.23
CA PHE A 75 -7.64 10.65 3.59
C PHE A 75 -6.24 10.98 4.09
#